data_AF-A0A357TEP5-F1
#
_entry.id   AF-A0A357TEP5-F1
#
_cell.length_a   1.000
_cell.length_b   1.000
_cell.length_c   1.000
_cell.angle_alpha   90.00
_cell.angle_beta   90.00
_cell.angle_gamma   90.00
#
_symmetry.space_group_name_H-M   'P 1'
#
loop_
_entity.id
_entity.type
_entity.pdbx_description
1 polymer ?
#
loop_
_entity_poly.entity_id
_entity_poly.type
_entity_poly.pdbx_seq_one_letter_code
_entity_poly.pdbx_strand_id
1 'polypeptide(L)'
;MHTNFKLNPNGEFLALCSTESPRRTVSSVRFREQAPGNSFGLNADDEWVYFETPTPGSKNSTKTVSGRVKPVHYSLPRGFYERKAVYLTLSTETPGATIRYTINGDTPACCGNGRYETVGKVYTGPIRISRTSIVRAVASKEGMLSSKVKTNTYFYGLSASRKRLPALSLVTDDRHLWGTKGIQKQP
;
A
#
# COMPACT_ATOMS: atom_id res chain seq x y z
N MET A 1 -5.70 1.19 -25.59
CA MET A 1 -5.60 -0.28 -25.79
C MET A 1 -6.41 -0.94 -24.68
N HIS A 2 -7.49 -1.65 -25.01
CA HIS A 2 -8.29 -2.39 -24.03
C HIS A 2 -7.98 -3.88 -24.21
N THR A 3 -7.40 -4.51 -23.21
CA THR A 3 -7.22 -5.95 -23.17
C THR A 3 -8.46 -6.60 -22.55
N ASN A 4 -8.84 -7.78 -23.03
CA ASN A 4 -9.95 -8.58 -22.48
C ASN A 4 -9.54 -9.39 -21.23
N PHE A 5 -8.36 -9.12 -20.67
CA PHE A 5 -7.86 -9.76 -19.46
C PHE A 5 -7.39 -8.69 -18.45
N LYS A 6 -7.35 -9.10 -17.18
CA LYS A 6 -6.82 -8.32 -16.06
C LYS A 6 -5.61 -9.04 -15.50
N LEU A 7 -4.60 -8.27 -15.11
CA LEU A 7 -3.41 -8.81 -14.47
C LEU A 7 -3.59 -8.97 -12.95
N ASN A 8 -3.06 -10.05 -12.37
CA ASN A 8 -2.99 -10.25 -10.92
C ASN A 8 -1.92 -9.32 -10.31
N PRO A 9 -2.30 -8.37 -9.44
CA PRO A 9 -1.33 -7.44 -8.86
C PRO A 9 -0.29 -8.11 -7.96
N ASN A 10 -0.50 -9.36 -7.53
CA ASN A 10 0.48 -10.10 -6.73
C ASN A 10 1.51 -10.87 -7.58
N GLY A 11 1.41 -10.83 -8.91
CA GLY A 11 2.28 -11.53 -9.84
C GLY A 11 1.57 -12.69 -10.54
N GLU A 12 1.87 -12.88 -11.82
CA GLU A 12 1.45 -14.05 -12.61
C GLU A 12 2.35 -14.23 -13.84
N PHE A 13 1.94 -15.13 -14.74
CA PHE A 13 2.61 -15.37 -16.02
C PHE A 13 1.85 -14.69 -17.17
N LEU A 14 2.57 -13.93 -17.98
CA LEU A 14 2.07 -13.32 -19.20
C LEU A 14 2.94 -13.77 -20.37
N ALA A 15 2.31 -14.19 -21.47
CA ALA A 15 2.99 -14.61 -22.68
C ALA A 15 2.38 -13.96 -23.92
N LEU A 16 3.25 -13.54 -24.83
CA LEU A 16 2.93 -13.25 -26.21
C LEU A 16 3.11 -14.54 -27.01
N CYS A 17 2.09 -14.96 -27.75
CA CYS A 17 2.12 -16.18 -28.55
C CYS A 17 1.92 -15.88 -30.04
N SER A 18 2.42 -16.76 -30.90
CA SER A 18 2.16 -16.73 -32.34
C SER A 18 0.67 -16.88 -32.64
N THR A 19 0.26 -16.36 -33.80
CA THR A 19 -1.11 -16.48 -34.31
C THR A 19 -1.39 -17.83 -34.97
N GLU A 20 -0.34 -18.55 -35.35
CA GLU A 20 -0.42 -19.86 -36.01
C GLU A 20 -0.85 -20.97 -35.05
N SER A 21 -1.44 -22.03 -35.59
CA SER A 21 -1.85 -23.21 -34.84
C SER A 21 -0.84 -24.35 -35.06
N PRO A 22 -0.27 -24.96 -34.00
CA PRO A 22 -0.51 -24.67 -32.59
C PRO A 22 0.20 -23.38 -32.15
N ARG A 23 -0.43 -22.63 -31.23
CA ARG A 23 0.15 -21.40 -30.68
C ARG A 23 1.45 -21.70 -29.96
N ARG A 24 2.51 -20.94 -30.29
CA ARG A 24 3.83 -21.04 -29.64
C ARG A 24 4.13 -19.75 -28.90
N THR A 25 4.74 -19.85 -27.72
CA THR A 25 5.20 -18.66 -26.98
C THR A 25 6.37 -18.01 -27.70
N VAL A 26 6.23 -16.71 -28.00
CA VAL A 26 7.24 -15.87 -28.64
C VAL A 26 8.03 -15.09 -27.59
N SER A 27 7.34 -14.59 -26.57
CA SER A 27 7.95 -13.89 -25.43
C SER A 27 7.10 -14.13 -24.20
N SER A 28 7.72 -14.14 -23.02
CA SER A 28 6.97 -14.28 -21.78
C SER A 28 7.66 -13.59 -20.62
N VAL A 29 6.86 -13.28 -19.61
CA VAL A 29 7.30 -12.73 -18.33
C VAL A 29 6.53 -13.40 -17.21
N ARG A 30 7.25 -13.77 -16.15
CA ARG A 30 6.65 -14.03 -14.85
C ARG A 30 6.95 -12.83 -13.96
N PHE A 31 5.97 -11.95 -13.81
CA PHE A 31 6.16 -10.72 -13.04
C PHE A 31 5.80 -10.94 -11.57
N ARG A 32 6.44 -10.15 -10.70
CA ARG A 32 6.24 -10.19 -9.24
C ARG A 32 5.17 -9.18 -8.80
N GLU A 33 4.91 -9.08 -7.50
CA GLU A 33 3.92 -8.16 -6.95
C GLU A 33 4.10 -6.70 -7.43
N GLN A 34 3.13 -6.20 -8.17
CA GLN A 34 3.15 -4.86 -8.76
C GLN A 34 3.03 -3.77 -7.69
N ALA A 35 3.72 -2.65 -7.93
CA ALA A 35 3.68 -1.47 -7.08
C ALA A 35 2.98 -0.32 -7.80
N PRO A 36 2.00 0.36 -7.17
CA PRO A 36 1.45 1.58 -7.73
C PRO A 36 2.55 2.61 -7.97
N GLY A 37 2.57 3.22 -9.16
CA GLY A 37 3.55 4.26 -9.49
C GLY A 37 4.92 3.74 -9.95
N ASN A 38 5.14 2.43 -10.04
CA ASN A 38 6.39 1.87 -10.60
C ASN A 38 6.08 0.97 -11.78
N SER A 39 6.89 1.05 -12.84
CA SER A 39 6.85 0.10 -13.94
C SER A 39 7.76 -1.10 -13.68
N PHE A 40 7.37 -2.26 -14.19
CA PHE A 40 8.18 -3.47 -14.22
C PHE A 40 8.55 -3.79 -15.67
N GLY A 41 9.84 -3.94 -15.97
CA GLY A 41 10.31 -4.10 -17.34
C GLY A 41 11.78 -4.51 -17.42
N LEU A 42 12.26 -4.73 -18.64
CA LEU A 42 13.66 -5.05 -18.92
C LEU A 42 14.53 -3.78 -18.85
N ASN A 43 15.67 -3.88 -18.16
CA ASN A 43 16.73 -2.85 -18.21
C ASN A 43 17.60 -3.00 -19.47
N ALA A 44 18.72 -2.26 -19.54
CA ALA A 44 19.64 -2.31 -20.67
C ALA A 44 20.42 -3.65 -20.78
N ASP A 45 20.43 -4.44 -19.71
CA ASP A 45 21.13 -5.72 -19.58
C ASP A 45 20.17 -6.91 -19.71
N ASP A 46 18.94 -6.68 -20.21
CA ASP A 46 17.87 -7.67 -20.35
C ASP A 46 17.42 -8.33 -19.03
N GLU A 47 17.55 -7.61 -17.91
CA GLU A 47 17.08 -8.05 -16.59
C GLU A 47 15.73 -7.43 -16.23
N TRP A 48 14.83 -8.24 -15.65
CA TRP A 48 13.53 -7.78 -15.17
C TRP A 48 13.65 -7.00 -13.85
N VAL A 49 13.39 -5.69 -13.92
CA VAL A 49 13.54 -4.77 -12.79
C VAL A 49 12.28 -3.95 -12.54
N TYR A 50 12.19 -3.37 -11.34
CA TYR A 50 11.31 -2.24 -11.12
C TYR A 50 12.06 -0.96 -11.41
N PHE A 51 11.44 -0.07 -12.17
CA PHE A 51 11.95 1.29 -12.38
C PHE A 51 11.48 2.20 -11.25
N GLU A 52 12.39 3.03 -10.77
CA GLU A 52 12.11 3.94 -9.65
C GLU A 52 11.10 5.01 -10.04
N THR A 53 11.25 5.60 -11.23
CA THR A 53 10.41 6.70 -11.71
C THR A 53 9.54 6.24 -12.88
N PRO A 54 8.20 6.42 -12.84
CA PRO A 54 7.34 6.13 -13.97
C PRO A 54 7.57 7.14 -15.11
N THR A 55 7.77 6.64 -16.33
CA THR A 55 8.03 7.43 -17.54
C THR A 55 6.98 7.16 -18.63
N PRO A 56 5.70 7.49 -18.40
CA PRO A 56 4.64 7.22 -19.38
C PRO A 56 4.92 7.94 -20.71
N GLY A 57 4.83 7.21 -21.83
CA GLY A 57 5.06 7.75 -23.17
C GLY A 57 6.52 8.03 -23.52
N SER A 58 7.48 7.67 -22.66
CA SER A 58 8.92 7.84 -22.88
C SER A 58 9.69 6.57 -22.50
N LYS A 59 10.96 6.49 -22.90
CA LYS A 59 11.85 5.38 -22.50
C LYS A 59 12.00 5.34 -20.98
N ASN A 60 11.99 4.14 -20.39
CA ASN A 60 12.26 3.95 -18.96
C ASN A 60 13.65 4.47 -18.58
N SER A 61 13.76 5.04 -17.38
CA SER A 61 15.05 5.51 -16.83
C SER A 61 15.97 4.34 -16.46
N THR A 62 17.25 4.62 -16.19
CA THR A 62 18.22 3.60 -15.73
C THR A 62 18.11 3.30 -14.23
N LYS A 63 17.39 4.12 -13.45
CA LYS A 63 17.26 3.91 -12.00
C LYS A 63 16.27 2.80 -11.69
N THR A 64 16.74 1.83 -10.93
CA THR A 64 15.97 0.64 -10.55
C THR A 64 15.84 0.53 -9.04
N VAL A 65 14.88 -0.28 -8.58
CA VAL A 65 14.71 -0.60 -7.16
C VAL A 65 14.89 -2.09 -6.90
N SER A 66 15.63 -2.39 -5.83
CA SER A 66 16.12 -3.74 -5.50
C SER A 66 15.03 -4.69 -5.00
N GLY A 67 13.96 -4.16 -4.42
CA GLY A 67 12.86 -4.96 -3.87
C GLY A 67 11.86 -4.11 -3.12
N ARG A 68 11.01 -4.75 -2.31
CA ARG A 68 10.02 -4.07 -1.47
C ARG A 68 10.42 -4.08 0.00
N VAL A 69 10.23 -2.95 0.66
CA VAL A 69 10.35 -2.79 2.11
C VAL A 69 9.37 -3.73 2.82
N LYS A 70 9.85 -4.38 3.88
CA LYS A 70 9.07 -5.31 4.71
C LYS A 70 7.89 -4.60 5.37
N PRO A 71 6.76 -5.31 5.59
CA PRO A 71 5.56 -4.71 6.19
C PRO A 71 5.82 -4.01 7.53
N VAL A 72 4.99 -3.01 7.84
CA VAL A 72 4.99 -2.40 9.18
C VAL A 72 4.36 -3.36 10.19
N HIS A 73 4.98 -3.50 11.36
CA HIS A 73 4.48 -4.23 12.51
C HIS A 73 3.95 -3.25 13.56
N TYR A 74 2.86 -3.64 14.21
CA TYR A 74 2.18 -2.88 15.25
C TYR A 74 2.29 -3.70 16.53
N SER A 75 2.76 -3.10 17.62
CA SER A 75 2.90 -3.82 18.89
C SER A 75 1.59 -4.13 19.59
N LEU A 76 0.54 -3.39 19.27
CA LEU A 76 -0.79 -3.55 19.84
C LEU A 76 -1.78 -4.08 18.79
N PRO A 77 -2.57 -5.12 19.10
CA PRO A 77 -3.58 -5.63 18.17
C PRO A 77 -4.66 -4.58 17.90
N ARG A 78 -5.28 -4.61 16.72
CA ARG A 78 -6.49 -3.82 16.45
C ARG A 78 -7.64 -4.32 17.34
N GLY A 79 -8.57 -3.44 17.71
CA GLY A 79 -9.74 -3.84 18.51
C GLY A 79 -10.15 -2.82 19.57
N PHE A 80 -10.82 -3.32 20.62
CA PHE A 80 -11.35 -2.50 21.71
C PHE A 80 -10.33 -2.30 22.83
N TYR A 81 -10.27 -1.07 23.33
CA TYR A 81 -9.40 -0.65 24.43
C TYR A 81 -10.22 0.09 25.49
N GLU A 82 -9.82 -0.08 26.75
CA GLU A 82 -10.46 0.60 27.88
C GLU A 82 -10.18 2.11 27.89
N ARG A 83 -10.81 2.84 28.82
CA ARG A 83 -10.53 4.27 29.09
C ARG A 83 -9.18 4.47 29.80
N LYS A 84 -8.15 3.75 29.37
CA LYS A 84 -6.76 3.87 29.81
C LYS A 84 -5.89 4.03 28.58
N ALA A 85 -5.12 5.12 28.50
CA ALA A 85 -4.26 5.38 27.37
C ALA A 85 -3.27 4.23 27.16
N VAL A 86 -3.07 3.84 25.89
CA VAL A 86 -2.08 2.85 25.49
C VAL A 86 -1.09 3.47 24.52
N TYR A 87 0.10 2.89 24.45
CA TYR A 87 1.19 3.39 23.62
C TYR A 87 1.50 2.36 22.53
N LEU A 88 1.17 2.70 21.29
CA LEU A 88 1.42 1.87 20.13
C LEU A 88 2.83 2.15 19.60
N THR A 89 3.61 1.11 19.40
CA THR A 89 4.90 1.18 18.72
C THR A 89 4.82 0.54 17.35
N LEU A 90 5.56 1.12 16.40
CA LEU A 90 5.68 0.66 15.03
C LEU A 90 7.10 0.19 14.75
N SER A 91 7.25 -0.87 13.95
CA SER A 91 8.55 -1.39 13.52
C SER A 91 8.49 -1.99 12.11
N THR A 92 9.64 -2.22 11.50
CA THR A 92 9.79 -2.97 10.25
C THR A 92 11.11 -3.73 10.29
N GLU A 93 11.13 -4.91 9.68
CA GLU A 93 12.34 -5.73 9.57
C GLU A 93 13.35 -5.17 8.56
N THR A 94 12.99 -4.15 7.76
CA THR A 94 13.93 -3.53 6.81
C THR A 94 14.81 -2.50 7.52
N PRO A 95 16.13 -2.76 7.69
CA PRO A 95 17.01 -1.83 8.39
C PRO A 95 17.15 -0.52 7.62
N GLY A 96 17.11 0.60 8.35
CA GLY A 96 17.21 1.94 7.78
C GLY A 96 15.96 2.43 7.03
N ALA A 97 14.85 1.70 7.08
CA ALA A 97 13.58 2.20 6.54
C ALA A 97 12.93 3.23 7.46
N THR A 98 12.34 4.27 6.87
CA THR A 98 11.55 5.28 7.58
C THR A 98 10.08 4.86 7.58
N ILE A 99 9.44 4.90 8.75
CA ILE A 99 8.00 4.65 8.88
C ILE A 99 7.27 5.99 8.95
N ARG A 100 6.22 6.15 8.12
CA ARG A 100 5.25 7.24 8.23
C ARG A 100 3.88 6.70 8.60
N TYR A 101 3.12 7.47 9.39
CA TYR A 101 1.80 7.07 9.85
C TYR A 101 0.80 8.22 9.96
N THR A 102 -0.47 7.87 9.92
CA THR A 102 -1.61 8.76 10.24
C THR A 102 -2.43 8.12 11.36
N ILE A 103 -3.30 8.90 12.01
CA ILE A 103 -4.18 8.41 13.09
C ILE A 103 -5.67 8.70 12.84
N ASN A 104 -5.97 9.33 11.70
CA ASN A 104 -7.30 9.77 11.28
C ASN A 104 -7.87 8.95 10.12
N GLY A 105 -7.15 7.93 9.63
CA GLY A 105 -7.60 7.08 8.52
C GLY A 105 -7.11 7.51 7.14
N ASP A 106 -6.40 8.63 7.03
CA ASP A 106 -5.79 9.06 5.77
C ASP A 106 -4.65 8.13 5.35
N THR A 107 -4.45 7.95 4.05
CA THR A 107 -3.28 7.19 3.58
C THR A 107 -2.00 7.96 3.90
N PRO A 108 -1.04 7.39 4.67
CA PRO A 108 0.24 8.03 4.87
C PRO A 108 0.96 8.09 3.53
N ALA A 109 1.25 9.29 3.05
CA ALA A 109 2.03 9.50 1.85
C ALA A 109 3.47 9.03 2.12
N CYS A 110 3.89 8.01 1.39
CA CYS A 110 5.31 7.78 1.14
C CYS A 110 5.59 8.38 -0.23
N CYS A 111 6.48 9.38 -0.28
CA CYS A 111 7.16 9.83 -1.50
C CYS A 111 6.27 9.86 -2.77
N GLY A 112 5.62 10.99 -3.02
CA GLY A 112 5.04 11.35 -4.32
C GLY A 112 5.72 12.59 -4.87
N ASN A 113 5.60 12.79 -6.18
CA ASN A 113 6.12 13.90 -6.99
C ASN A 113 4.94 14.74 -7.53
N GLY A 114 3.99 15.07 -6.65
CA GLY A 114 2.74 15.77 -6.93
C GLY A 114 1.84 15.98 -5.70
N ARG A 115 0.66 16.60 -5.90
CA ARG A 115 -0.32 17.18 -4.92
C ARG A 115 -0.72 16.39 -3.64
N TYR A 116 -0.21 15.17 -3.40
CA TYR A 116 -0.47 14.36 -2.20
C TYR A 116 0.79 14.20 -1.31
N GLU A 117 1.73 15.13 -1.42
CA GLU A 117 2.96 15.15 -0.62
C GLU A 117 2.69 15.56 0.83
N THR A 118 3.26 14.81 1.77
CA THR A 118 3.37 15.06 3.23
C THR A 118 2.23 14.68 4.18
N VAL A 119 1.18 13.97 3.73
CA VAL A 119 0.22 13.42 4.71
C VAL A 119 0.89 12.32 5.54
N GLY A 120 0.98 12.51 6.86
CA GLY A 120 1.48 11.51 7.79
C GLY A 120 2.79 11.89 8.48
N LYS A 121 2.87 11.56 9.77
CA LYS A 121 3.98 11.85 10.67
C LYS A 121 5.07 10.79 10.52
N VAL A 122 6.33 11.21 10.54
CA VAL A 122 7.45 10.28 10.68
C VAL A 122 7.39 9.67 12.08
N TYR A 123 7.50 8.36 12.17
CA TYR A 123 7.49 7.63 13.44
C TYR A 123 8.86 7.79 14.13
N THR A 124 8.87 8.51 15.24
CA THR A 124 10.07 8.74 16.07
C THR A 124 9.92 8.24 17.51
N GLY A 125 8.72 7.78 17.89
CA GLY A 125 8.43 7.30 19.24
C GLY A 125 6.99 6.79 19.39
N PRO A 126 6.64 6.22 20.56
CA PRO A 126 5.35 5.58 20.77
C PRO A 126 4.16 6.53 20.52
N ILE A 127 3.15 6.00 19.82
CA ILE A 127 1.91 6.71 19.49
C ILE A 127 0.92 6.54 20.63
N ARG A 128 0.58 7.64 21.31
CA ARG A 128 -0.41 7.63 22.38
C ARG A 128 -1.83 7.49 21.81
N ILE A 129 -2.51 6.40 22.14
CA ILE A 129 -3.91 6.15 21.82
C ILE A 129 -4.78 6.42 23.05
N SER A 130 -5.55 7.50 23.00
CA SER A 130 -6.48 7.90 24.08
C SER A 130 -7.88 8.27 23.58
N ARG A 131 -8.17 7.93 22.34
CA ARG A 131 -9.47 8.07 21.66
C ARG A 131 -9.53 7.10 20.49
N THR A 132 -10.73 6.83 19.98
CA THR A 132 -10.88 5.96 18.81
C THR A 132 -10.05 6.51 17.66
N SER A 133 -9.13 5.70 17.15
CA SER A 133 -8.13 6.14 16.18
C SER A 133 -7.96 5.08 15.09
N ILE A 134 -7.81 5.53 13.85
CA ILE A 134 -7.52 4.67 12.71
C ILE A 134 -6.07 4.93 12.33
N VAL A 135 -5.20 3.99 12.68
CA VAL A 135 -3.76 4.14 12.47
C VAL A 135 -3.36 3.43 11.18
N ARG A 136 -2.90 4.20 10.20
CA ARG A 136 -2.36 3.68 8.95
C ARG A 136 -0.86 3.96 8.89
N ALA A 137 -0.06 3.00 8.45
CA ALA A 137 1.39 3.14 8.39
C ALA A 137 1.98 2.52 7.12
N VAL A 138 3.06 3.11 6.65
CA VAL A 138 3.88 2.65 5.53
C VAL A 138 5.36 2.82 5.87
N ALA A 139 6.19 1.87 5.46
CA ALA A 139 7.64 1.95 5.55
C ALA A 139 8.25 2.20 4.16
N SER A 140 9.21 3.10 4.06
CA SER A 140 9.91 3.42 2.82
C SER A 140 11.42 3.49 3.05
N LYS A 141 12.19 3.13 2.02
CA LYS A 141 13.65 3.21 2.00
C LYS A 141 14.08 3.56 0.58
N GLU A 142 15.06 4.44 0.45
CA GLU A 142 15.62 4.81 -0.84
C GLU A 142 16.14 3.57 -1.60
N GLY A 143 15.93 3.53 -2.92
CA GLY A 143 16.28 2.38 -3.76
C GLY A 143 15.40 1.14 -3.56
N MET A 144 14.29 1.26 -2.83
CA MET A 144 13.32 0.18 -2.61
C MET A 144 11.88 0.68 -2.83
N LEU A 145 11.00 -0.24 -3.27
CA LEU A 145 9.57 -0.01 -3.23
C LEU A 145 9.09 0.10 -1.77
N SER A 146 8.23 1.07 -1.47
CA SER A 146 7.57 1.18 -0.17
C SER A 146 6.78 -0.08 0.20
N SER A 147 6.61 -0.33 1.51
CA SER A 147 5.76 -1.43 1.97
C SER A 147 4.31 -1.22 1.54
N LYS A 148 3.49 -2.28 1.60
CA LYS A 148 2.03 -2.10 1.61
C LYS A 148 1.62 -1.22 2.81
N VAL A 149 0.61 -0.38 2.62
CA VAL A 149 -0.02 0.35 3.73
C VAL A 149 -0.73 -0.66 4.63
N LYS A 150 -0.44 -0.61 5.93
CA LYS A 150 -1.15 -1.41 6.94
C LYS A 150 -2.09 -0.52 7.73
N THR A 151 -3.28 -1.04 8.05
CA THR A 151 -4.35 -0.30 8.72
C THR A 151 -4.80 -1.06 9.96
N ASN A 152 -4.78 -0.39 11.12
CA ASN A 152 -5.36 -0.89 12.37
C ASN A 152 -6.31 0.14 12.98
N THR A 153 -7.49 -0.30 13.40
CA THR A 153 -8.45 0.53 14.14
C THR A 153 -8.40 0.19 15.62
N TYR A 154 -8.31 1.23 16.45
CA TYR A 154 -8.31 1.15 17.90
C TYR A 154 -9.58 1.82 18.42
N PHE A 155 -10.56 1.04 18.85
CA PHE A 155 -11.81 1.54 19.43
C PHE A 155 -11.60 1.82 20.92
N TYR A 156 -11.60 3.08 21.32
CA TYR A 156 -11.21 3.48 22.68
C TYR A 156 -12.43 3.85 23.53
N GLY A 157 -12.51 3.29 24.74
CA GLY A 157 -13.42 3.76 25.78
C GLY A 157 -14.91 3.59 25.46
N LEU A 158 -15.25 2.63 24.59
CA LEU A 158 -16.64 2.28 24.29
C LEU A 158 -17.30 1.58 25.49
N SER A 159 -18.61 1.75 25.65
CA SER A 159 -19.38 1.09 26.71
C SER A 159 -19.40 -0.43 26.54
N ALA A 160 -19.63 -1.16 27.63
CA ALA A 160 -19.74 -2.63 27.60
C ALA A 160 -20.78 -3.11 26.56
N SER A 161 -21.91 -2.42 26.45
CA SER A 161 -22.95 -2.74 25.45
C SER A 161 -22.44 -2.63 24.00
N ARG A 162 -21.61 -1.61 23.69
CA ARG A 162 -21.02 -1.45 22.35
C ARG A 162 -19.93 -2.47 22.04
N LYS A 163 -19.20 -2.94 23.05
CA LYS A 163 -18.17 -3.99 22.90
C LYS A 163 -18.74 -5.39 22.62
N ARG A 164 -20.00 -5.64 23.01
CA ARG A 164 -20.69 -6.92 22.79
C ARG A 164 -21.32 -7.06 21.40
N LEU A 165 -21.36 -5.98 20.62
CA LEU A 165 -21.87 -6.02 19.25
C LEU A 165 -20.74 -6.42 18.29
N PRO A 166 -21.04 -7.22 17.25
CA PRO A 166 -20.13 -7.38 16.13
C PRO A 166 -19.75 -6.01 15.56
N ALA A 167 -18.45 -5.76 15.38
CA ALA A 167 -17.94 -4.50 14.87
C ALA A 167 -17.15 -4.72 13.58
N LEU A 168 -17.48 -3.96 12.54
CA LEU A 168 -16.73 -3.84 11.30
C LEU A 168 -16.15 -2.43 11.20
N SER A 169 -14.87 -2.32 10.84
CA SER A 169 -14.23 -1.04 10.52
C SER A 169 -13.82 -1.05 9.05
N LEU A 170 -14.45 -0.20 8.26
CA LEU A 170 -14.10 0.04 6.86
C LEU A 170 -13.31 1.36 6.77
N VAL A 171 -12.16 1.35 6.11
CA VAL A 171 -11.30 2.52 5.95
C VAL A 171 -10.92 2.64 4.49
N THR A 172 -11.37 3.71 3.84
CA THR A 172 -11.17 3.95 2.42
C THR A 172 -11.18 5.45 2.15
N ASP A 173 -10.74 5.87 0.98
CA ASP A 173 -10.85 7.27 0.55
C ASP A 173 -12.33 7.69 0.46
N ASP A 174 -12.62 8.95 0.79
CA ASP A 174 -13.98 9.50 0.79
C ASP A 174 -14.69 9.29 -0.55
N ARG A 175 -13.94 9.36 -1.66
CA ARG A 175 -14.47 9.14 -3.02
C ARG A 175 -14.93 7.71 -3.29
N HIS A 176 -14.51 6.74 -2.47
CA HIS A 176 -14.97 5.36 -2.56
C HIS A 176 -16.25 5.14 -1.75
N LEU A 177 -16.57 6.04 -0.81
CA LEU A 177 -17.81 6.00 -0.05
C LEU A 177 -18.90 6.80 -0.77
N TRP A 178 -18.58 7.96 -1.33
CA TRP A 178 -19.57 8.88 -1.87
C TRP A 178 -19.38 9.19 -3.37
N GLY A 179 -20.46 9.68 -3.99
CA GLY A 179 -20.48 10.09 -5.40
C GLY A 179 -20.94 8.98 -6.34
N THR A 180 -20.85 9.23 -7.66
CA THR A 180 -21.42 8.35 -8.71
C THR A 180 -20.76 6.97 -8.80
N LYS A 181 -19.61 6.79 -8.15
CA LYS A 181 -18.88 5.51 -8.04
C LYS A 181 -18.70 5.06 -6.58
N GLY A 182 -19.30 5.75 -5.62
CA GLY A 182 -19.22 5.45 -4.19
C GLY A 182 -20.18 4.33 -3.79
N ILE A 183 -19.87 3.65 -2.68
CA ILE A 183 -20.72 2.58 -2.13
C ILE A 183 -22.04 3.13 -1.57
N GLN A 184 -22.06 4.38 -1.13
CA GLN A 184 -23.26 5.06 -0.64
C GLN A 184 -23.74 6.14 -1.62
N LYS A 185 -25.06 6.17 -1.85
CA LYS A 185 -25.72 7.26 -2.55
C LYS A 185 -25.64 8.50 -1.65
N GLN A 186 -25.30 9.67 -2.20
CA GLN A 186 -25.33 10.91 -1.42
C GLN A 186 -26.75 11.13 -0.86
N PRO A 187 -26.89 11.60 0.38
CA PRO A 187 -28.19 11.94 0.96
C PRO A 187 -28.90 13.04 0.16
#